data_AF-A0A520GHL0-F1
#
_entry.id   AF-A0A520GHL0-F1
#
_cell.length_a   1.000
_cell.length_b   1.000
_cell.length_c   1.000
_cell.angle_alpha   90.00
_cell.angle_beta   90.00
_cell.angle_gamma   90.00
#
_symmetry.space_group_name_H-M   'P 1'
#
loop_
_entity.id
_entity.type
_entity.pdbx_description
1 polymer ?
#
loop_
_entity_poly.entity_id
_entity_poly.type
_entity_poly.pdbx_seq_one_letter_code
_entity_poly.pdbx_strand_id
1 'polypeptide(L)' 'DGLNLNDPATVGSVLQAAGFDAAAILALANAQEVKDQLKAITTEAVGRGVFGAPTMFVGEQMFWGQDRLDFVREALAA' A
#
# COMPACT_ATOMS: atom_id res chain seq x y z
N ASP A 1 -8.78 -13.21 -10.26
CA ASP A 1 -8.09 -13.64 -11.50
C ASP A 1 -6.80 -14.42 -11.29
N GLY A 2 -6.22 -14.49 -10.07
CA GLY A 2 -5.05 -15.35 -9.81
C GLY A 2 -3.77 -14.95 -10.56
N LEU A 3 -3.68 -13.69 -10.99
CA LEU A 3 -2.57 -13.15 -11.77
C LEU A 3 -1.27 -13.10 -10.93
N ASN A 4 -0.13 -13.37 -11.57
CA ASN A 4 1.18 -13.26 -10.93
C ASN A 4 1.71 -11.83 -10.98
N LEU A 5 1.53 -11.07 -9.90
CA LEU A 5 2.01 -9.68 -9.82
C LEU A 5 3.53 -9.55 -9.55
N ASN A 6 4.27 -10.67 -9.46
CA ASN A 6 5.73 -10.61 -9.51
C ASN A 6 6.27 -10.57 -10.95
N ASP A 7 5.44 -10.83 -11.96
CA ASP A 7 5.81 -10.72 -13.37
C ASP A 7 5.53 -9.29 -13.89
N PRO A 8 6.55 -8.54 -14.32
CA PRO A 8 6.38 -7.19 -14.85
C PRO A 8 5.44 -7.11 -16.06
N ALA A 9 5.37 -8.15 -16.89
CA ALA A 9 4.46 -8.16 -18.05
C ALA A 9 2.99 -8.24 -17.61
N THR A 10 2.72 -9.09 -16.61
CA THR A 10 1.41 -9.18 -15.96
C THR A 10 1.02 -7.86 -15.30
N VAL A 11 1.93 -7.24 -14.52
CA VAL A 11 1.69 -5.93 -13.89
C VAL A 11 1.42 -4.85 -14.94
N GLY A 12 2.22 -4.80 -16.00
CA GLY A 12 2.03 -3.83 -17.09
C GLY A 12 0.67 -3.97 -17.77
N SER A 13 0.22 -5.20 -18.01
CA SER A 13 -1.10 -5.47 -18.61
C SER A 13 -2.25 -5.00 -17.72
N VAL A 14 -2.15 -5.22 -16.41
CA VAL A 14 -3.13 -4.75 -15.42
C VAL A 14 -3.18 -3.23 -15.36
N LEU A 15 -2.01 -2.56 -15.35
CA LEU A 15 -1.92 -1.10 -15.35
C LEU A 15 -2.53 -0.50 -16.62
N GLN A 16 -2.22 -1.06 -17.78
CA GLN A 16 -2.75 -0.58 -19.06
C GLN A 16 -4.28 -0.75 -19.14
N ALA A 17 -4.81 -1.89 -18.69
CA ALA A 17 -6.25 -2.12 -18.63
C ALA A 17 -6.97 -1.13 -17.71
N ALA A 18 -6.29 -0.65 -16.67
CA ALA A 18 -6.79 0.39 -15.76
C ALA A 18 -6.57 1.83 -16.28
N GLY A 19 -6.02 2.01 -17.48
CA GLY A 19 -5.83 3.32 -18.13
C GLY A 19 -4.56 4.07 -17.72
N PHE A 20 -3.60 3.39 -17.07
CA PHE A 20 -2.34 3.99 -16.68
C PHE A 20 -1.25 3.82 -17.75
N ASP A 21 -0.26 4.73 -17.73
CA ASP A 21 1.00 4.52 -18.45
C ASP A 21 1.84 3.45 -17.72
N ALA A 22 1.70 2.22 -18.19
CA ALA A 22 2.39 1.06 -17.63
C ALA A 22 3.92 1.21 -17.70
N ALA A 23 4.47 1.78 -18.77
CA ALA A 23 5.91 1.93 -18.93
C ALA A 23 6.48 2.94 -17.93
N ALA A 24 5.80 4.08 -17.77
CA ALA A 24 6.20 5.09 -16.79
C ALA A 24 6.13 4.55 -15.35
N ILE A 25 5.06 3.84 -14.98
CA ILE A 25 4.91 3.29 -13.63
C ILE A 25 5.94 2.19 -13.35
N LEU A 26 6.19 1.27 -14.30
CA LEU A 26 7.20 0.23 -14.13
C LEU A 26 8.62 0.82 -14.02
N ALA A 27 8.90 1.92 -14.72
CA ALA A 27 10.16 2.65 -14.56
C ALA A 27 10.26 3.26 -13.16
N LEU A 28 9.21 3.94 -12.68
CA LEU A 28 9.16 4.52 -11.33
C LEU A 28 9.31 3.46 -10.25
N ALA A 29 8.60 2.33 -10.35
CA ALA A 29 8.71 1.23 -9.39
C ALA A 29 10.13 0.64 -9.29
N ASN A 30 10.94 0.81 -10.34
CA ASN A 30 12.33 0.38 -10.36
C ASN A 30 13.35 1.45 -9.96
N ALA A 31 12.95 2.73 -9.91
CA ALA A 31 13.81 3.83 -9.50
C ALA A 31 14.27 3.65 -8.05
N GLN A 32 15.54 3.96 -7.79
CA GLN A 32 16.15 3.73 -6.49
C GLN A 32 15.48 4.58 -5.40
N GLU A 33 15.16 5.82 -5.72
CA GLU A 33 14.51 6.77 -4.83
C GLU A 33 13.13 6.27 -4.37
N VAL A 34 12.37 5.64 -5.27
CA VAL A 34 11.05 5.06 -4.96
C VAL A 34 11.19 3.84 -4.04
N LYS A 35 12.18 2.99 -4.28
CA LYS A 35 12.47 1.83 -3.42
C LYS A 35 12.91 2.25 -2.02
N ASP A 36 13.77 3.26 -1.94
CA ASP A 36 14.25 3.80 -0.67
C ASP A 36 13.11 4.46 0.11
N GLN A 37 12.22 5.20 -0.56
CA GLN A 37 11.04 5.78 0.06
C GLN A 37 10.08 4.70 0.58
N LEU A 38 9.81 3.65 -0.20
CA LEU A 38 8.98 2.52 0.24
C LEU A 38 9.56 1.85 1.50
N LYS A 39 10.88 1.63 1.55
CA LYS A 39 11.57 1.06 2.70
C LYS A 39 11.50 1.98 3.92
N ALA A 40 11.71 3.28 3.73
CA ALA A 40 11.64 4.27 4.80
C ALA A 40 10.24 4.32 5.44
N ILE A 41 9.18 4.44 4.64
CA ILE A 41 7.80 4.48 5.13
C ILE A 41 7.41 3.18 5.83
N THR A 42 7.85 2.02 5.29
CA THR A 42 7.61 0.72 5.93
C THR A 42 8.32 0.63 7.29
N THR A 43 9.55 1.16 7.38
CA THR A 43 10.33 1.18 8.63
C THR A 43 9.68 2.10 9.67
N GLU A 44 9.16 3.26 9.25
CA GLU A 44 8.39 4.16 10.10
C GLU A 44 7.12 3.47 10.64
N ALA A 45 6.37 2.78 9.79
CA ALA A 45 5.18 2.04 10.19
C ALA A 45 5.50 0.98 11.25
N VAL A 46 6.58 0.21 11.05
CA VAL A 46 7.08 -0.75 12.05
C VAL A 46 7.45 -0.04 13.35
N GLY A 47 8.13 1.11 13.27
CA GLY A 47 8.47 1.94 14.44
C GLY A 47 7.25 2.45 15.21
N ARG A 48 6.12 2.65 14.53
CA ARG A 48 4.81 3.00 15.12
C ARG A 48 4.02 1.78 15.64
N GLY A 49 4.58 0.58 15.56
CA GLY A 49 3.97 -0.64 16.07
C GLY A 49 3.11 -1.42 15.07
N VAL A 50 3.16 -1.09 13.76
CA VAL A 50 2.47 -1.88 12.73
C VAL A 50 3.11 -3.26 12.62
N PHE A 51 2.28 -4.31 12.72
CA PHE A 51 2.70 -5.71 12.65
C PHE A 51 1.95 -6.54 11.59
N GLY A 52 0.99 -5.94 10.90
CA GLY A 52 0.19 -6.64 9.89
C GLY A 52 -0.57 -5.68 8.99
N ALA A 53 -1.23 -6.21 7.97
CA ALA A 53 -2.03 -5.45 7.02
C ALA A 53 -3.45 -6.04 6.88
N PRO A 54 -4.48 -5.20 6.68
CA PRO A 54 -4.43 -3.75 6.74
C PRO A 54 -4.33 -3.26 8.20
N THR A 55 -3.59 -2.16 8.41
CA THR A 55 -3.56 -1.40 9.66
C THR A 55 -3.90 0.06 9.33
N MET A 56 -4.80 0.65 10.11
CA MET A 56 -5.27 2.03 9.96
C MET A 56 -5.00 2.79 11.25
N PHE A 57 -4.76 4.10 11.13
CA PHE A 57 -4.63 5.00 12.28
C PHE A 57 -5.65 6.14 12.19
N VAL A 58 -6.28 6.48 13.31
CA VAL A 58 -7.03 7.73 13.50
C VAL A 58 -6.35 8.50 14.64
N GLY A 59 -5.61 9.56 14.28
CA GLY A 59 -4.64 10.17 15.21
C GLY A 59 -3.61 9.13 15.67
N GLU A 60 -3.50 8.95 16.99
CA GLU A 60 -2.62 7.96 17.62
C GLU A 60 -3.28 6.58 17.82
N GLN A 61 -4.58 6.44 17.54
CA GLN A 61 -5.29 5.17 17.73
C GLN A 61 -5.03 4.23 16.55
N MET A 62 -4.56 3.01 16.83
CA MET A 62 -4.28 1.98 15.83
C MET A 62 -5.40 0.94 15.74
N PHE A 63 -5.82 0.61 14.52
CA PHE A 63 -6.82 -0.41 14.20
C PHE A 63 -6.23 -1.43 13.21
N TRP A 64 -6.13 -2.69 13.60
CA TRP A 64 -5.61 -3.77 12.75
C TRP A 64 -6.73 -4.71 12.31
N GLY A 65 -6.81 -4.98 11.01
CA GLY A 65 -7.80 -5.85 10.39
C GLY A 65 -8.90 -5.08 9.64
N GLN A 66 -9.32 -5.62 8.49
CA GLN A 66 -10.41 -5.03 7.69
C GLN A 66 -11.76 -5.03 8.42
N ASP A 67 -11.92 -5.93 9.39
CA ASP A 67 -13.07 -6.06 10.29
C ASP A 67 -13.10 -4.99 11.40
N ARG A 68 -12.19 -4.01 11.36
CA ARG A 68 -12.17 -2.85 12.27
C ARG A 68 -12.65 -1.54 11.63
N LEU A 69 -13.13 -1.58 10.39
CA LEU A 69 -13.55 -0.35 9.68
C LEU A 69 -14.69 0.41 10.35
N ASP A 70 -15.63 -0.26 11.03
CA ASP A 70 -16.69 0.45 11.76
C ASP A 70 -16.14 1.24 12.96
N PHE A 71 -15.14 0.70 13.68
CA PHE A 71 -14.45 1.41 14.76
C PHE A 71 -13.62 2.59 14.23
N VAL A 72 -13.01 2.45 13.06
CA VAL A 72 -12.32 3.57 12.38
C VAL A 72 -13.31 4.68 12.07
N ARG A 73 -14.51 4.34 11.56
CA ARG A 73 -15.57 5.32 11.28
C ARG A 73 -16.01 6.03 12.55
N GLU A 74 -16.22 5.30 13.65
CA GLU A 74 -16.59 5.87 14.94
C GLU A 74 -15.50 6.82 15.47
N ALA A 75 -14.23 6.42 15.41
CA ALA A 75 -13.11 7.26 15.85
C ALA A 75 -12.95 8.55 15.03
N LEU A 76 -13.30 8.54 13.73
CA LEU A 76 -13.28 9.73 12.87
C LEU A 76 -14.42 10.72 13.17
N ALA A 77 -15.50 10.27 13.81
CA ALA A 77 -16.67 11.09 14.12
C ALA A 77 -16.65 11.70 15.54
N ALA A 78 -15.68 11.28 16.36
CA ALA A 78 -15.45 11.79 17.71
C ALA A 78 -14.63 13.09 17.71
#